data_AF-A0A929GLN7-F1
#
_entry.id   AF-A0A929GLN7-F1
#
_cell.length_a   1.000
_cell.length_b   1.000
_cell.length_c   1.000
_cell.angle_alpha   90.00
_cell.angle_beta   90.00
_cell.angle_gamma   90.00
#
_symmetry.space_group_name_H-M   'P 1'
#
loop_
_entity.id
_entity.type
_entity.pdbx_description
1 polymer ?
#
loop_
_entity_poly.entity_id
_entity_poly.type
_entity_poly.pdbx_seq_one_letter_code
_entity_poly.pdbx_strand_id
1 'polypeptide(L)' 'GYGKGYKYAHNYDDGVVAQQHLPDKLAGKQYYRPSNRGYEKTIGERMEYLRLQQKTKKTE' A
#
# COMPACT_ATOMS: atom_id res chain seq x y z
N GLY A 1 -16.02 -15.29 11.72
CA GLY A 1 -16.36 -14.85 10.36
C GLY A 1 -15.13 -14.36 9.65
N TYR A 2 -14.92 -14.78 8.40
CA TYR A 2 -13.83 -14.32 7.55
C TYR A 2 -14.04 -12.84 7.21
N GLY A 3 -13.10 -11.96 7.60
CA GLY A 3 -13.20 -10.51 7.33
C GLY A 3 -13.37 -9.60 8.55
N LYS A 4 -13.35 -10.13 9.78
CA LYS A 4 -13.32 -9.29 10.98
C LYS A 4 -12.04 -8.42 10.95
N GLY A 5 -12.21 -7.10 10.92
CA GLY A 5 -11.09 -6.14 10.86
C GLY A 5 -10.65 -5.72 9.45
N TYR A 6 -11.37 -6.14 8.39
CA TYR A 6 -11.14 -5.60 7.05
C TYR A 6 -11.52 -4.11 7.00
N LYS A 7 -10.61 -3.29 6.46
CA LYS A 7 -10.81 -1.86 6.28
C LYS A 7 -11.05 -1.58 4.78
N TYR A 8 -12.19 -0.97 4.48
CA TYR A 8 -12.53 -0.58 3.12
C TYR A 8 -11.82 0.73 2.76
N ALA A 9 -10.86 0.67 1.83
CA ALA A 9 -9.94 1.78 1.54
C ALA A 9 -10.64 3.07 1.07
N HIS A 10 -11.77 2.96 0.37
CA HIS A 10 -12.51 4.11 -0.15
C HIS A 10 -13.23 4.94 0.91
N ASN A 11 -13.35 4.45 2.16
CA ASN A 11 -13.91 5.22 3.26
C ASN A 11 -12.87 6.11 3.97
N TYR A 12 -11.61 6.08 3.54
CA TYR A 12 -10.54 6.91 4.10
C TYR A 12 -10.22 8.04 3.13
N ASP A 13 -9.92 9.23 3.65
CA ASP A 13 -9.82 10.48 2.87
C ASP A 13 -8.88 10.39 1.65
N ASP A 14 -7.78 9.63 1.76
CA ASP A 14 -6.81 9.46 0.67
C ASP A 14 -7.11 8.27 -0.26
N GLY A 15 -8.17 7.52 0.02
CA GLY A 15 -8.43 6.22 -0.61
C GLY A 15 -7.41 5.14 -0.24
N VAL A 16 -6.66 5.34 0.86
CA VAL A 16 -5.56 4.48 1.27
C VAL A 16 -5.67 4.18 2.76
N VAL A 17 -5.52 2.90 3.07
CA VAL A 17 -5.59 2.38 4.44
C VAL A 17 -4.34 1.57 4.81
N ALA A 18 -3.87 1.77 6.03
CA ALA A 18 -2.86 0.90 6.64
C ALA A 18 -3.50 -0.46 6.98
N GLN A 19 -3.30 -1.43 6.10
CA GLN A 19 -3.71 -2.82 6.28
C GLN A 19 -2.67 -3.78 5.70
N GLN A 20 -2.48 -4.91 6.36
CA GLN A 20 -1.66 -6.01 5.85
C GLN A 20 -2.47 -6.77 4.79
N HIS A 21 -1.96 -6.80 3.55
CA HIS A 21 -2.62 -7.47 2.43
C HIS A 21 -1.97 -8.81 2.08
N LEU A 22 -0.67 -8.96 2.33
CA LEU A 22 0.04 -10.22 2.16
C LEU A 22 -0.03 -11.05 3.44
N PRO A 23 0.00 -12.38 3.38
CA PRO A 23 0.18 -13.21 4.56
C PRO A 23 1.45 -12.86 5.34
N ASP A 24 1.48 -13.15 6.64
CA ASP A 24 2.63 -12.82 7.51
C ASP A 24 3.96 -13.37 6.98
N LYS A 25 3.95 -14.58 6.41
CA LYS A 25 5.12 -15.22 5.78
C LYS A 25 5.70 -14.45 4.60
N LEU A 26 4.92 -13.55 4.00
CA LEU A 26 5.29 -12.71 2.86
C LEU A 26 5.31 -11.23 3.23
N ALA A 27 5.19 -10.88 4.51
CA ALA A 27 5.23 -9.49 4.95
C ALA A 27 6.54 -8.83 4.49
N GLY A 28 6.42 -7.65 3.88
CA GLY A 28 7.56 -6.89 3.35
C GLY A 28 8.08 -7.37 1.99
N LYS A 29 7.58 -8.48 1.42
CA LYS A 29 8.03 -8.94 0.11
C LYS A 29 7.54 -8.02 -1.02
N GLN A 30 8.45 -7.66 -1.93
CA GLN A 30 8.17 -6.81 -3.09
C GLN A 30 8.36 -7.61 -4.38
N TYR A 31 7.31 -7.73 -5.18
CA TYR A 31 7.33 -8.45 -6.46
C TYR A 31 7.48 -7.54 -7.66
N TYR A 32 6.95 -6.31 -7.59
CA TYR A 32 7.03 -5.33 -8.65
C TYR A 32 7.97 -4.18 -8.27
N ARG A 33 8.92 -3.90 -9.16
CA ARG A 33 9.88 -2.79 -9.06
C ARG A 33 9.80 -1.99 -10.37
N PRO A 34 9.04 -0.89 -10.40
CA PRO A 34 8.89 -0.09 -11.62
C PRO A 34 10.26 0.45 -12.06
N SER A 35 10.48 0.48 -13.37
CA SER A 35 11.65 1.15 -13.93
C SER A 35 11.40 2.67 -14.07
N ASN A 36 12.44 3.42 -14.39
CA ASN A 36 12.32 4.86 -14.66
C ASN A 36 11.91 5.19 -16.10
N ARG A 37 11.46 4.20 -16.89
CA ARG A 37 11.17 4.38 -18.32
C ARG A 37 9.68 4.62 -18.54
N GLY A 38 9.37 5.65 -19.33
CA GLY A 38 8.00 5.96 -19.73
C GLY A 38 7.07 6.16 -18.53
N TYR A 39 5.89 5.55 -18.59
CA TYR A 39 4.86 5.69 -17.56
C TYR A 39 5.19 4.97 -16.25
N GLU A 40 6.12 4.01 -16.24
CA GLU A 40 6.52 3.33 -15.01
C GLU A 40 7.16 4.29 -14.00
N LYS A 41 7.77 5.40 -14.46
CA LYS A 41 8.27 6.45 -13.57
C LYS A 41 7.15 7.02 -12.69
N THR A 42 6.03 7.39 -13.29
CA THR A 42 4.85 7.93 -12.59
C THR A 42 4.26 6.88 -11.64
N ILE A 43 4.24 5.60 -12.05
CA ILE A 43 3.81 4.50 -11.18
C ILE A 43 4.73 4.39 -9.97
N GLY A 44 6.05 4.46 -10.16
CA GLY A 44 7.03 4.43 -9.08
C GLY A 44 6.85 5.57 -8.08
N GLU A 45 6.69 6.80 -8.57
CA GLU A 45 6.43 7.98 -7.74
C GLU A 45 5.13 7.82 -6.93
N ARG A 46 4.05 7.36 -7.57
CA ARG A 46 2.77 7.09 -6.89
C ARG A 46 2.91 5.98 -5.85
N MET A 47 3.61 4.90 -6.17
CA MET A 47 3.84 3.80 -5.22
C MET A 47 4.62 4.27 -3.99
N GLU A 48 5.60 5.14 -4.17
CA GLU A 48 6.37 5.68 -3.04
C GLU A 48 5.51 6.58 -2.16
N TYR A 49 4.72 7.47 -2.76
CA TYR A 49 3.71 8.26 -2.03
C TYR A 49 2.79 7.36 -1.19
N LEU A 50 2.24 6.30 -1.79
CA LEU A 50 1.34 5.37 -1.09
C LEU A 50 2.04 4.61 0.05
N ARG A 51 3.35 4.33 -0.06
CA ARG A 51 4.13 3.70 1.01
C ARG A 51 4.36 4.65 2.18
N LEU A 52 4.63 5.92 1.91
CA LEU A 52 4.78 6.94 2.95
C LEU A 52 3.48 7.11 3.73
N GLN A 53 2.34 7.23 3.04
CA GLN A 53 1.02 7.32 3.68
C GLN A 53 0.71 6.10 4.56
N GLN A 54 1.02 4.90 4.09
CA GLN A 54 0.85 3.68 4.89
C GLN A 54 1.76 3.64 6.11
N LYS A 55 2.97 4.22 6.06
CA LYS A 55 3.86 4.31 7.23
C LYS A 55 3.31 5.29 8.26
N THR A 56 2.91 6.49 7.85
CA THR A 56 2.33 7.50 8.75
C THR A 56 1.12 6.94 9.50
N LYS A 57 0.16 6.35 8.77
CA LYS A 57 -1.07 5.77 9.34
C LYS A 57 -0.88 4.47 10.14
N LYS A 58 0.33 3.89 10.15
CA LYS A 58 0.69 2.75 11.02
C LYS A 58 1.25 3.22 12.37
N THR A 59 1.74 4.45 12.45
CA THR A 59 2.34 5.03 13.66
C THR A 59 1.31 5.74 14.53
N GLU A 60 0.21 6.19 13.93
CA GLU A 60 -1.03 6.63 14.60
C GLU A 60 -1.85 5.46 15.15
#